data_AF-A0A954BIN5-F1
#
_entry.id   AF-A0A954BIN5-F1
#
_cell.length_a   1.000
_cell.length_b   1.000
_cell.length_c   1.000
_cell.angle_alpha   90.00
_cell.angle_beta   90.00
_cell.angle_gamma   90.00
#
_symmetry.space_group_name_H-M   'P 1'
#
loop_
_entity.id
_entity.type
_entity.pdbx_description
1 polymer ?
#
loop_
_entity_poly.entity_id
_entity_poly.type
_entity_poly.pdbx_seq_one_letter_code
_entity_poly.pdbx_strand_id
1 'polypeptide(L)'
;MGLRHALLLAAGVFALTACSGGGKISGDALSNGDWGWKNGKACAGLADVWRVSDTSIIQIRDGAETDKFRVVSREPEYSERSPGRQGRLEGLTWVYDLTDPATGKTIRRRDYFSVSYTSVSGFKGLIFGTSHDRSETGKYKKVKTGRKIGDRLVPCAPA
;
A
#
# COMPACT_ATOMS: atom_id res chain seq x y z
N MET A 1 -51.54 -20.55 -24.68
CA MET A 1 -50.39 -20.29 -25.58
C MET A 1 -50.07 -18.81 -25.44
N GLY A 2 -49.10 -18.43 -24.59
CA GLY A 2 -47.76 -17.95 -25.00
C GLY A 2 -47.87 -16.55 -25.63
N LEU A 3 -47.23 -15.47 -25.18
CA LEU A 3 -45.81 -15.34 -24.84
C LEU A 3 -45.56 -13.91 -24.27
N ARG A 4 -45.05 -13.83 -23.04
CA ARG A 4 -43.93 -13.01 -22.51
C ARG A 4 -43.83 -11.47 -22.74
N HIS A 5 -43.94 -10.75 -21.62
CA HIS A 5 -43.05 -9.70 -21.04
C HIS A 5 -42.01 -8.94 -21.93
N ALA A 6 -42.08 -7.60 -21.85
CA ALA A 6 -40.92 -6.65 -21.81
C ALA A 6 -41.50 -5.26 -21.42
N LEU A 7 -41.43 -4.75 -20.18
CA LEU A 7 -40.31 -4.26 -19.37
C LEU A 7 -39.34 -3.29 -20.08
N LEU A 8 -39.11 -2.14 -19.41
CA LEU A 8 -37.97 -1.21 -19.48
C LEU A 8 -38.14 0.09 -20.27
N LEU A 9 -38.74 1.11 -19.64
CA LEU A 9 -38.42 2.52 -19.88
C LEU A 9 -38.44 3.27 -18.54
N ALA A 10 -37.36 3.13 -17.76
CA ALA A 10 -37.05 4.04 -16.67
C ALA A 10 -35.54 4.04 -16.43
N ALA A 11 -35.00 5.21 -16.07
CA ALA A 11 -33.60 5.50 -15.74
C ALA A 11 -32.65 5.77 -16.92
N GLY A 12 -33.03 6.73 -17.76
CA GLY A 12 -32.05 7.56 -18.46
C GLY A 12 -31.67 8.75 -17.56
N VAL A 13 -30.38 9.04 -17.49
CA VAL A 13 -29.76 10.22 -16.85
C VAL A 13 -29.47 10.11 -15.35
N PHE A 14 -28.64 9.13 -14.97
CA PHE A 14 -27.53 9.46 -14.09
C PHE A 14 -26.31 9.69 -14.99
N ALA A 15 -26.09 10.96 -15.34
CA ALA A 15 -24.84 11.43 -15.87
C ALA A 15 -23.78 11.24 -14.78
N LEU A 16 -23.17 10.04 -14.78
CA LEU A 16 -21.91 9.81 -14.08
C LEU A 16 -20.90 10.78 -14.66
N THR A 17 -20.55 11.74 -13.81
CA THR A 17 -19.39 12.61 -13.89
C THR A 17 -18.17 11.81 -14.31
N ALA A 18 -17.88 11.84 -15.62
CA ALA A 18 -16.59 11.43 -16.14
C ALA A 18 -15.56 12.50 -15.76
N CYS A 19 -15.03 12.41 -14.53
CA CYS A 19 -13.77 13.06 -14.17
C CYS A 19 -12.64 12.39 -14.96
N SER A 20 -12.41 12.88 -16.18
CA SER A 20 -11.22 12.56 -16.97
C SER A 20 -10.03 13.37 -16.45
N GLY A 21 -8.96 12.68 -16.07
CA GLY A 21 -7.60 13.25 -16.00
C GLY A 21 -6.99 13.32 -14.61
N GLY A 22 -6.34 12.23 -14.17
CA GLY A 22 -5.38 12.30 -13.05
C GLY A 22 -5.22 11.06 -12.16
N GLY A 23 -6.04 10.02 -12.29
CA GLY A 23 -6.31 9.13 -11.14
C GLY A 23 -5.90 7.65 -11.16
N LYS A 24 -5.11 7.14 -12.13
CA LYS A 24 -4.75 5.70 -12.12
C LYS A 24 -3.46 5.36 -11.38
N ILE A 25 -2.60 6.35 -11.11
CA ILE A 25 -1.20 6.13 -10.73
C ILE A 25 -1.00 5.99 -9.20
N SER A 26 -1.94 6.49 -8.40
CA SER A 26 -1.93 6.38 -6.92
C SER A 26 -2.58 5.11 -6.39
N GLY A 27 -3.49 4.48 -7.15
CA GLY A 27 -4.25 3.31 -6.71
C GLY A 27 -3.36 2.12 -6.38
N ASP A 28 -2.44 1.77 -7.29
CA ASP A 28 -1.60 0.57 -7.14
C ASP A 28 -0.66 0.68 -5.94
N ALA A 29 -0.04 1.85 -5.72
CA ALA A 29 0.84 2.09 -4.57
C ALA A 29 0.10 2.04 -3.22
N LEU A 30 -1.20 2.33 -3.23
CA LEU A 30 -2.08 2.32 -2.08
C LEU A 30 -2.98 1.07 -2.03
N SER A 31 -2.78 0.11 -2.93
CA SER A 31 -3.71 -1.02 -3.12
C SER A 31 -3.60 -2.05 -2.01
N ASN A 32 -4.74 -2.69 -1.72
CA ASN A 32 -4.81 -3.87 -0.88
C ASN A 32 -4.42 -5.12 -1.69
N GLY A 33 -3.99 -6.17 -0.99
CA GLY A 33 -3.55 -7.42 -1.59
C GLY A 33 -2.22 -7.90 -1.00
N ASP A 34 -1.65 -8.91 -1.65
CA ASP A 34 -0.36 -9.47 -1.26
C ASP A 34 0.78 -8.71 -1.93
N TRP A 35 1.82 -8.38 -1.17
CA TRP A 35 2.98 -7.64 -1.62
C TRP A 35 4.26 -8.39 -1.28
N GLY A 36 5.04 -8.76 -2.29
CA GLY A 36 6.28 -9.53 -2.12
C GLY A 36 7.52 -8.66 -2.05
N TRP A 37 8.36 -8.94 -1.06
CA TRP A 37 9.69 -8.36 -0.94
C TRP A 37 10.65 -8.91 -2.02
N LYS A 38 11.88 -8.36 -2.04
CA LYS A 38 12.96 -8.76 -2.97
C LYS A 38 12.56 -8.57 -4.45
N ASN A 39 11.94 -7.43 -4.77
CA ASN A 39 11.40 -7.13 -6.10
C ASN A 39 10.30 -8.13 -6.54
N GLY A 40 9.44 -8.54 -5.61
CA GLY A 40 8.33 -9.46 -5.89
C GLY A 40 8.73 -10.94 -5.95
N LYS A 41 10.03 -11.30 -5.90
CA LYS A 41 10.47 -12.71 -5.90
C LYS A 41 9.88 -13.50 -4.73
N ALA A 42 9.60 -12.84 -3.62
CA ALA A 42 9.02 -13.47 -2.44
C ALA A 42 7.53 -13.82 -2.58
N CYS A 43 6.84 -13.35 -3.62
CA CYS A 43 5.47 -13.76 -3.92
C CYS A 43 5.39 -15.26 -4.24
N ALA A 44 6.39 -15.79 -4.95
CA ALA A 44 6.47 -17.23 -5.23
C ALA A 44 6.71 -17.99 -3.91
N GLY A 45 5.77 -18.87 -3.55
CA GLY A 45 5.84 -19.64 -2.31
C GLY A 45 5.67 -18.82 -1.03
N LEU A 46 5.21 -17.55 -1.12
CA LEU A 46 4.97 -16.67 0.03
C LEU A 46 6.16 -16.59 1.01
N ALA A 47 7.39 -16.57 0.47
CA ALA A 47 8.61 -16.63 1.27
C ALA A 47 8.76 -15.41 2.21
N ASP A 48 8.29 -14.24 1.78
CA ASP A 48 8.38 -12.99 2.51
C ASP A 48 7.41 -11.95 1.92
N VAL A 49 6.16 -12.02 2.37
CA VAL A 49 5.03 -11.27 1.81
C VAL A 49 4.36 -10.44 2.90
N TRP A 50 3.90 -9.25 2.53
CA TRP A 50 2.98 -8.47 3.32
C TRP A 50 1.59 -8.57 2.69
N ARG A 51 0.64 -9.16 3.41
CA ARG A 51 -0.77 -9.14 3.03
C ARG A 51 -1.43 -7.91 3.64
N VAL A 52 -1.89 -7.01 2.77
CA VAL A 52 -2.26 -5.65 3.10
C VAL A 52 -3.75 -5.44 2.88
N SER A 53 -4.42 -4.92 3.90
CA SER A 53 -5.83 -4.49 3.85
C SER A 53 -5.94 -3.08 4.44
N ASP A 54 -7.11 -2.46 4.33
CA ASP A 54 -7.34 -1.11 4.85
C ASP A 54 -7.03 -0.98 6.35
N THR A 55 -7.19 -2.06 7.12
CA THR A 55 -7.08 -2.05 8.58
C THR A 55 -5.92 -2.86 9.13
N SER A 56 -5.27 -3.71 8.32
CA SER A 56 -4.16 -4.53 8.80
C SER A 56 -3.11 -4.86 7.74
N ILE A 57 -1.89 -5.07 8.23
CA ILE A 57 -0.79 -5.71 7.49
C ILE A 57 -0.49 -7.03 8.19
N ILE A 58 -0.52 -8.13 7.46
CA ILE A 58 -0.11 -9.46 7.96
C ILE A 58 1.23 -9.79 7.31
N GLN A 59 2.26 -10.07 8.10
CA GLN A 59 3.51 -10.60 7.59
C GLN A 59 3.39 -12.10 7.41
N ILE A 60 3.73 -12.58 6.22
CA ILE A 60 3.81 -13.98 5.86
C ILE A 60 5.27 -14.28 5.56
N ARG A 61 5.82 -15.30 6.20
CA ARG A 61 7.17 -15.81 5.92
C ARG A 61 7.12 -17.31 5.73
N ASP A 62 7.73 -17.76 4.65
CA ASP A 62 7.75 -19.18 4.27
C ASP A 62 6.35 -19.82 4.31
N GLY A 63 5.33 -19.08 3.86
CA GLY A 63 3.93 -19.53 3.82
C GLY A 63 3.14 -19.43 5.12
N ALA A 64 3.77 -19.06 6.24
CA ALA A 64 3.11 -18.92 7.55
C ALA A 64 2.92 -17.45 7.94
N GLU A 65 1.76 -17.11 8.52
CA GLU A 65 1.54 -15.80 9.13
C GLU A 65 2.40 -15.67 10.40
N THR A 66 3.30 -14.69 10.45
CA THR A 66 4.22 -14.49 11.58
C THR A 66 3.79 -13.33 12.47
N ASP A 67 3.24 -12.27 11.87
CA ASP A 67 2.90 -11.04 12.59
C ASP A 67 1.66 -10.39 11.98
N LYS A 68 0.91 -9.67 12.81
CA LYS A 68 -0.22 -8.85 12.37
C LYS A 68 -0.12 -7.45 12.97
N PHE A 69 -0.18 -6.44 12.11
CA PHE A 69 -0.12 -5.04 12.46
C PHE A 69 -1.45 -4.36 12.15
N ARG A 70 -1.83 -3.39 12.97
CA ARG A 70 -3.02 -2.56 12.72
C ARG A 70 -2.63 -1.33 11.94
N VAL A 71 -3.17 -1.17 10.74
CA VAL A 71 -2.94 0.03 9.93
C VAL A 71 -3.62 1.23 10.60
N VAL A 72 -2.90 2.34 10.67
CA VAL A 72 -3.38 3.63 11.17
C VAL A 72 -3.60 4.58 10.00
N SER A 73 -2.62 4.71 9.11
CA SER A 73 -2.70 5.55 7.92
C SER A 73 -1.73 5.11 6.84
N ARG A 74 -2.04 5.48 5.59
CA ARG A 74 -1.11 5.48 4.45
C ARG A 74 -1.01 6.93 3.98
N GLU A 75 0.18 7.51 4.09
CA GLU A 75 0.43 8.93 3.90
C GLU A 75 1.20 9.11 2.58
N PRO A 76 0.52 9.43 1.46
CA PRO A 76 1.18 9.67 0.18
C PRO A 76 1.93 11.00 0.19
N GLU A 77 3.11 11.02 -0.42
CA GLU A 77 3.94 12.21 -0.61
C GLU A 77 4.07 12.49 -2.11
N TYR A 78 3.60 13.66 -2.53
CA TYR A 78 3.60 14.07 -3.94
C TYR A 78 4.65 15.14 -4.18
N SER A 79 5.29 15.10 -5.35
CA SER A 79 6.21 16.14 -5.80
C SER A 79 5.53 17.52 -5.74
N GLU A 80 6.13 18.50 -5.08
CA GLU A 80 5.61 19.86 -5.15
C GLU A 80 5.86 20.43 -6.56
N ARG A 81 4.79 20.57 -7.37
CA ARG A 81 4.87 21.29 -8.65
C ARG A 81 3.70 22.27 -8.77
N SER A 82 3.95 23.50 -8.33
CA SER A 82 3.14 24.71 -8.54
C SER A 82 1.68 24.65 -8.03
N PRO A 83 1.09 25.79 -7.65
CA PRO A 83 -0.32 25.82 -7.23
C PRO A 83 -1.25 25.34 -8.35
N GLY A 84 -2.08 24.32 -8.09
CA GLY A 84 -3.14 23.86 -9.01
C GLY A 84 -2.86 22.58 -9.81
N ARG A 85 -1.72 21.91 -9.64
CA ARG A 85 -1.49 20.56 -10.18
C ARG A 85 -1.11 19.60 -9.05
N GLN A 86 -1.83 18.49 -8.89
CA GLN A 86 -1.35 17.38 -8.05
C GLN A 86 -0.09 16.82 -8.71
N GLY A 87 1.02 16.87 -7.99
CA GLY A 87 2.30 16.34 -8.45
C GLY A 87 2.30 14.83 -8.61
N ARG A 88 3.43 14.28 -9.06
CA ARG A 88 3.63 12.83 -9.13
C ARG A 88 3.81 12.29 -7.71
N LEU A 89 3.23 11.13 -7.39
CA LEU A 89 3.50 10.45 -6.13
C LEU A 89 4.98 10.01 -6.09
N GLU A 90 5.75 10.52 -5.14
CA GLU A 90 7.20 10.24 -5.00
C GLU A 90 7.49 9.37 -3.79
N GLY A 91 6.68 9.48 -2.75
CA GLY A 91 6.85 8.74 -1.51
C GLY A 91 5.52 8.23 -0.94
N LEU A 92 5.64 7.28 -0.03
CA LEU A 92 4.53 6.72 0.71
C LEU A 92 5.02 6.32 2.10
N THR A 93 4.39 6.85 3.14
CA THR A 93 4.65 6.43 4.52
C THR A 93 3.50 5.56 5.02
N TRP A 94 3.82 4.34 5.46
CA TRP A 94 2.85 3.47 6.14
C TRP A 94 3.00 3.63 7.64
N VAL A 95 1.89 3.95 8.30
CA VAL A 95 1.82 4.09 9.75
C VAL A 95 0.95 2.98 10.30
N TYR A 96 1.50 2.21 11.22
CA TYR A 96 0.80 1.07 11.80
C TYR A 96 1.26 0.81 13.23
N ASP A 97 0.39 0.18 14.00
CA ASP A 97 0.68 -0.26 15.37
C ASP A 97 1.08 -1.74 15.36
N LEU A 98 2.14 -2.07 16.10
CA LEU A 98 2.64 -3.43 16.29
C LEU A 98 2.99 -3.67 17.76
N THR A 99 3.04 -4.93 18.18
CA THR A 99 3.52 -5.31 19.52
C THR A 99 5.03 -5.48 19.48
N ASP A 100 5.74 -4.69 20.29
CA ASP A 100 7.19 -4.86 20.48
C ASP A 100 7.46 -6.22 21.15
N PRO A 101 8.18 -7.15 20.51
CA PRO A 101 8.43 -8.47 21.08
C PRO A 101 9.32 -8.42 22.33
N ALA A 102 10.14 -7.37 22.50
CA ALA A 102 11.02 -7.25 23.65
C ALA A 102 10.27 -6.80 24.92
N THR A 103 9.23 -5.98 24.76
CA THR A 103 8.53 -5.34 25.89
C THR A 103 7.05 -5.73 26.01
N GLY A 104 6.47 -6.36 24.99
CA GLY A 104 5.04 -6.67 24.88
C GLY A 104 4.14 -5.43 24.69
N LYS A 105 4.72 -4.22 24.58
CA LYS A 105 3.97 -2.97 24.45
C LYS A 105 3.60 -2.70 23.00
N THR A 106 2.46 -2.06 22.79
CA THR A 106 2.09 -1.53 21.47
C THR A 106 2.95 -0.31 21.14
N ILE A 107 3.63 -0.36 20.00
CA ILE A 107 4.40 0.75 19.44
C ILE A 107 3.82 1.17 18.09
N ARG A 108 3.93 2.46 17.77
CA ARG A 108 3.55 2.99 16.46
C ARG A 108 4.78 3.09 15.57
N ARG A 109 4.78 2.36 14.46
CA ARG A 109 5.84 2.38 13.45
C ARG A 109 5.44 3.20 12.24
N ARG A 110 6.43 3.88 11.65
CA ARG A 110 6.35 4.56 10.36
C ARG A 110 7.43 4.00 9.44
N ASP A 111 7.00 3.35 8.37
CA ASP A 111 7.89 2.90 7.32
C ASP A 111 7.74 3.78 6.10
N TYR A 112 8.85 4.39 5.69
CA TYR A 112 8.91 5.23 4.50
C TYR A 112 9.34 4.42 3.29
N PHE A 113 8.63 4.64 2.19
CA PHE A 113 8.92 4.08 0.88
C PHE A 113 9.00 5.18 -0.16
N SER A 114 10.00 5.12 -1.04
CA SER A 114 9.99 5.87 -2.30
C SER A 114 9.25 5.06 -3.36
N VAL A 115 8.49 5.74 -4.22
CA VAL A 115 7.73 5.07 -5.29
C VAL A 115 8.60 4.92 -6.54
N SER A 116 8.68 3.68 -7.06
CA SER A 116 9.43 3.38 -8.27
C SER A 116 8.51 3.24 -9.48
N TYR A 117 8.95 3.74 -10.63
CA TYR A 117 8.21 3.69 -11.89
C TYR A 117 9.09 3.24 -13.06
N THR A 118 8.45 2.79 -14.13
CA THR A 118 9.04 2.62 -15.46
C THR A 118 9.18 3.97 -16.18
N SER A 119 9.98 4.02 -17.25
CA SER A 119 10.10 5.17 -18.15
C SER A 119 8.76 5.58 -18.78
N VAL A 120 7.80 4.66 -18.86
CA VAL A 120 6.47 4.84 -19.46
C VAL A 120 5.38 5.05 -18.40
N SER A 121 5.75 5.47 -17.17
CA SER A 121 4.88 5.75 -16.02
C SER A 121 4.18 4.56 -15.34
N GLY A 122 4.43 3.32 -15.77
CA GLY A 122 3.96 2.13 -15.06
C GLY A 122 4.62 1.96 -13.69
N PHE A 123 3.82 1.72 -12.66
CA PHE A 123 4.29 1.44 -11.30
C PHE A 123 5.19 0.19 -11.26
N LYS A 124 6.32 0.27 -10.54
CA LYS A 124 7.27 -0.85 -10.36
C LYS A 124 7.28 -1.41 -8.93
N GLY A 125 6.72 -0.69 -7.97
CA GLY A 125 6.77 -1.05 -6.55
C GLY A 125 7.27 0.08 -5.66
N LEU A 126 7.37 -0.26 -4.37
CA LEU A 126 7.78 0.60 -3.28
C LEU A 126 9.21 0.25 -2.87
N ILE A 127 10.12 1.22 -2.89
CA ILE A 127 11.50 1.05 -2.45
C ILE A 127 11.59 1.45 -0.98
N PHE A 128 11.96 0.52 -0.12
CA PHE A 128 12.10 0.78 1.30
C PHE A 128 13.24 1.77 1.59
N GLY A 129 12.92 2.81 2.34
CA GLY A 129 13.87 3.82 2.79
C GLY A 129 14.24 3.64 4.25
N THR A 130 13.34 4.01 5.17
CA THR A 130 13.63 4.02 6.60
C THR A 130 12.42 3.61 7.44
N SER A 131 12.68 3.23 8.69
CA SER A 131 11.67 2.91 9.68
C SER A 131 11.90 3.69 10.96
N HIS A 132 10.82 4.17 11.57
CA HIS A 132 10.84 4.87 12.83
C HIS A 132 9.75 4.37 13.77
N ASP A 133 10.10 4.17 15.03
CA ASP A 133 9.15 3.86 16.09
C ASP A 133 8.89 5.10 16.95
N ARG A 134 7.62 5.35 17.26
CA ARG A 134 7.23 6.37 18.23
C ARG A 134 7.35 5.80 19.63
N SER A 135 8.27 6.33 20.43
CA SER A 135 8.37 5.98 21.84
C SER A 135 7.26 6.62 22.68
N GLU A 136 7.11 6.17 23.93
CA GLU A 136 6.15 6.73 24.91
C GLU A 136 6.28 8.24 25.09
N THR A 137 7.49 8.79 24.92
CA THR A 137 7.78 10.24 24.96
C THR A 137 7.28 11.02 23.74
N GLY A 138 6.60 10.36 22.80
CA GLY A 138 6.02 10.96 21.60
C GLY A 138 7.00 11.24 20.46
N LYS A 139 8.31 11.06 20.68
CA LYS A 139 9.36 11.24 19.66
C LYS A 139 9.56 9.99 18.80
N TYR A 140 9.83 10.18 17.52
CA TYR A 140 10.20 9.11 16.60
C TYR A 140 11.70 8.83 16.70
N LYS A 141 12.07 7.56 16.76
CA LYS A 141 13.46 7.10 16.68
C LYS A 141 13.62 6.13 15.54
N LYS A 142 14.70 6.27 14.78
CA LYS A 142 15.03 5.34 13.69
C LYS A 142 15.28 3.95 14.26
N VAL A 143 14.73 2.92 13.62
CA VAL A 143 14.87 1.52 14.04
C VAL A 143 15.37 0.64 12.91
N LYS A 144 15.98 -0.49 13.27
CA LYS A 144 16.48 -1.49 12.31
C LYS A 144 15.43 -2.59 12.14
N THR A 145 14.85 -2.70 10.94
CA THR A 145 13.73 -3.62 10.65
C THR A 145 14.15 -4.93 9.97
N GLY A 146 15.45 -5.22 9.90
CA GLY A 146 15.99 -6.34 9.11
C GLY A 146 15.91 -6.13 7.59
N ARG A 147 15.04 -5.23 7.11
CA ARG A 147 14.98 -4.76 5.72
C ARG A 147 16.22 -3.95 5.38
N LYS A 148 16.76 -4.15 4.17
CA LYS A 148 17.84 -3.33 3.64
C LYS A 148 17.26 -2.12 2.92
N ILE A 149 17.88 -0.96 3.07
CA ILE A 149 17.55 0.21 2.27
C ILE A 149 17.70 -0.15 0.80
N GLY A 150 16.71 0.18 -0.02
CA GLY A 150 16.67 -0.21 -1.43
C GLY A 150 15.92 -1.51 -1.72
N ASP A 151 15.57 -2.31 -0.70
CA ASP A 151 14.70 -3.47 -0.89
C ASP A 151 13.34 -3.02 -1.44
N ARG A 152 12.86 -3.72 -2.47
CA ARG A 152 11.60 -3.37 -3.12
C ARG A 152 10.49 -4.32 -2.71
N LEU A 153 9.36 -3.72 -2.36
CA LEU A 153 8.07 -4.34 -2.14
C LEU A 153 7.21 -4.12 -3.39
N VAL A 154 6.69 -5.20 -3.98
CA VAL A 154 5.93 -5.17 -5.25
C VAL A 154 4.63 -5.93 -5.05
N PRO A 155 3.49 -5.49 -5.61
CA PRO A 155 2.27 -6.29 -5.58
C PRO A 155 2.52 -7.65 -6.20
N CYS A 156 2.06 -8.69 -5.54
CA CYS A 156 1.98 -10.01 -6.15
C CYS A 156 0.91 -9.95 -7.24
N ALA A 157 1.19 -10.59 -8.38
CA ALA A 157 0.15 -10.75 -9.40
C ALA A 157 -1.05 -11.48 -8.76
N PRO A 158 -2.30 -11.08 -9.06
CA PRO A 158 -3.45 -11.86 -8.66
C PRO A 158 -3.27 -13.28 -9.20
N ALA A 159 -3.45 -14.26 -8.33
CA ALA A 159 -3.42 -15.68 -8.69
C ALA A 159 -4.56 -16.04 -9.65
#